data_AF-A0A357LBY4-F1
#
_entry.id   AF-A0A357LBY4-F1
#
_cell.length_a   1.000
_cell.length_b   1.000
_cell.length_c   1.000
_cell.angle_alpha   90.00
_cell.angle_beta   90.00
_cell.angle_gamma   90.00
#
_symmetry.space_group_name_H-M   'P 1'
#
loop_
_entity.id
_entity.type
_entity.pdbx_description
1 polymer ?
#
loop_
_entity_poly.entity_id
_entity_poly.type
_entity_poly.pdbx_seq_one_letter_code
_entity_poly.pdbx_strand_id
1 'polypeptide(L)'
;MAAPQYSSIVADDVARLTRDLEDVLPRFDGATVLITGASGFLMSYIVETLLGWNRSGAARPCRIIALDNFKTGLPERLAHY
;
A
#
# COMPACT_ATOMS: atom_id res chain seq x y z
N MET A 1 -1.35 -2.87 19.16
CA MET A 1 -0.59 -2.68 17.91
C MET A 1 -0.62 -1.19 17.60
N ALA A 2 0.54 -0.55 17.47
CA ALA A 2 0.63 0.88 17.23
C ALA A 2 0.06 1.20 15.85
N ALA A 3 -0.79 2.24 15.76
CA ALA A 3 -1.21 2.77 14.48
C ALA A 3 0.06 3.22 13.71
N PRO A 4 0.18 2.89 12.42
CA PRO A 4 1.34 3.32 11.64
C PRO A 4 1.38 4.86 11.63
N GLN A 5 2.52 5.43 12.04
CA GLN A 5 2.70 6.87 12.16
C GLN A 5 3.02 7.45 10.79
N TYR A 6 2.02 7.48 9.91
CA TYR A 6 2.09 8.34 8.74
C TYR A 6 1.81 9.79 9.12
N SER A 7 2.19 10.70 8.23
CA SER A 7 1.46 11.96 8.10
C SER A 7 -0.02 11.65 7.87
N SER A 8 -0.92 12.37 8.54
CA SER A 8 -2.37 12.26 8.31
C SER A 8 -2.75 12.33 6.83
N ILE A 9 -1.96 13.05 6.03
CA ILE A 9 -2.10 13.19 4.58
C ILE A 9 -2.08 11.83 3.88
N VAL A 10 -1.13 10.95 4.19
CA VAL A 10 -1.01 9.65 3.51
C VAL A 10 -2.20 8.76 3.86
N ALA A 11 -2.65 8.79 5.11
CA ALA A 11 -3.83 8.03 5.52
C ALA A 11 -5.10 8.51 4.80
N ASP A 12 -5.30 9.83 4.72
CA ASP A 12 -6.44 10.43 4.01
C ASP A 12 -6.39 10.12 2.50
N ASP A 13 -5.21 10.20 1.90
CA ASP A 13 -5.01 9.84 0.50
C ASP A 13 -5.30 8.36 0.25
N VAL A 14 -4.83 7.45 1.11
CA VAL A 14 -5.11 6.01 1.00
C VAL A 14 -6.60 5.75 1.09
N ALA A 15 -7.31 6.36 2.06
CA ALA A 15 -8.76 6.22 2.17
C ALA A 15 -9.46 6.72 0.91
N ARG A 16 -9.02 7.84 0.33
CA ARG A 16 -9.54 8.35 -0.94
C ARG A 16 -9.25 7.39 -2.10
N LEU A 17 -8.01 6.95 -2.26
CA LEU A 17 -7.59 6.03 -3.32
C LEU A 17 -8.34 4.69 -3.26
N THR A 18 -8.60 4.16 -2.07
CA THR A 18 -9.39 2.92 -1.93
C THR A 18 -10.84 3.06 -2.39
N ARG A 19 -11.43 4.26 -2.27
CA ARG A 19 -12.76 4.55 -2.82
C ARG A 19 -12.69 4.81 -4.33
N ASP A 20 -11.78 5.68 -4.76
CA ASP A 20 -11.65 6.07 -6.17
C ASP A 20 -11.31 4.88 -7.09
N LEU A 21 -10.68 3.83 -6.54
CA LEU A 21 -10.25 2.62 -7.26
C LEU A 21 -11.11 1.38 -6.94
N GLU A 22 -12.30 1.55 -6.38
CA GLU A 22 -13.16 0.43 -5.94
C GLU A 22 -13.47 -0.58 -7.05
N ASP A 23 -13.56 -0.15 -8.30
CA ASP A 23 -13.81 -1.02 -9.45
C ASP A 23 -12.57 -1.81 -9.93
N VAL A 24 -11.37 -1.37 -9.54
CA VAL A 24 -10.10 -1.93 -10.03
C VAL A 24 -9.46 -2.84 -8.99
N LEU A 25 -9.55 -2.46 -7.71
CA LEU A 25 -8.93 -3.18 -6.60
C LEU A 25 -9.35 -4.66 -6.48
N PRO A 26 -10.61 -5.06 -6.73
CA PRO A 26 -11.03 -6.47 -6.71
C PRO A 26 -10.23 -7.39 -7.65
N ARG A 27 -9.57 -6.85 -8.68
CA ARG A 27 -8.68 -7.65 -9.55
C ARG A 27 -7.47 -8.23 -8.81
N PHE A 28 -7.16 -7.71 -7.62
CA PHE A 28 -6.09 -8.21 -6.77
C PHE A 28 -6.57 -9.26 -5.75
N ASP A 29 -7.86 -9.64 -5.73
CA ASP A 29 -8.38 -10.58 -4.73
C ASP A 29 -7.64 -11.92 -4.75
N GLY A 30 -6.95 -12.22 -3.66
CA GLY A 30 -6.14 -13.43 -3.47
C GLY A 30 -4.86 -13.47 -4.29
N ALA A 31 -4.50 -12.38 -4.99
CA ALA A 31 -3.29 -12.31 -5.78
C ALA A 31 -2.04 -12.21 -4.87
N THR A 32 -0.89 -12.62 -5.41
CA THR A 32 0.43 -12.24 -4.86
C THR A 32 1.04 -11.20 -5.77
N VAL A 33 1.38 -10.03 -5.23
CA VAL A 33 1.83 -8.85 -5.97
C VAL A 33 3.26 -8.52 -5.57
N LEU A 34 4.19 -8.57 -6.52
CA LEU A 34 5.56 -8.06 -6.35
C LEU A 34 5.59 -6.58 -6.74
N ILE A 35 6.02 -5.74 -5.82
CA ILE A 35 6.21 -4.30 -6.04
C ILE A 35 7.69 -3.97 -5.92
N THR A 36 8.32 -3.58 -7.04
CA THR A 36 9.71 -3.12 -7.06
C THR A 36 9.82 -1.61 -6.90
N GLY A 37 10.90 -1.13 -6.28
CA GLY A 37 11.03 0.28 -5.92
C GLY A 37 10.00 0.70 -4.87
N ALA A 38 9.58 -0.23 -3.99
CA ALA A 38 8.45 -0.09 -3.10
C ALA A 38 8.54 1.11 -2.13
N SER A 39 9.75 1.54 -1.77
CA SER A 39 10.00 2.69 -0.91
C SER A 39 10.18 4.01 -1.70
N GLY A 40 9.99 3.97 -3.02
CA GLY A 40 9.84 5.15 -3.88
C GLY A 40 8.52 5.89 -3.60
N PHE A 41 8.41 7.14 -4.08
CA PHE A 41 7.27 8.00 -3.75
C PHE A 41 5.93 7.42 -4.22
N LEU A 42 5.82 7.10 -5.51
CA LEU A 42 4.58 6.53 -6.06
C LEU A 42 4.33 5.11 -5.56
N MET A 43 5.38 4.28 -5.54
CA MET A 43 5.20 2.86 -5.21
C MET A 43 4.86 2.65 -3.75
N SER A 44 5.31 3.50 -2.82
CA SER A 44 4.86 3.44 -1.43
C SER A 44 3.36 3.67 -1.34
N TYR A 45 2.80 4.62 -2.10
CA TYR A 45 1.35 4.83 -2.16
C TYR A 45 0.59 3.63 -2.72
N ILE A 46 1.14 2.91 -3.71
CA ILE A 46 0.52 1.68 -4.23
C ILE A 46 0.51 0.59 -3.16
N VAL A 47 1.64 0.39 -2.46
CA VAL A 47 1.73 -0.54 -1.32
C VAL A 47 0.68 -0.18 -0.27
N GLU A 48 0.62 1.09 0.12
CA GLU A 48 -0.30 1.56 1.15
C GLU A 48 -1.77 1.46 0.74
N THR A 49 -2.08 1.69 -0.53
CA THR A 49 -3.45 1.56 -1.05
C THR A 49 -3.90 0.10 -1.05
N LEU A 50 -3.04 -0.84 -1.47
CA LEU A 50 -3.36 -2.27 -1.42
C LEU A 50 -3.48 -2.77 0.03
N LEU A 51 -2.63 -2.30 0.94
CA LEU A 51 -2.73 -2.60 2.37
C LEU A 51 -3.99 -1.99 2.99
N GLY A 52 -4.34 -0.75 2.61
CA GLY A 52 -5.58 -0.09 2.98
C GLY A 52 -6.80 -0.88 2.53
N TRP A 53 -6.83 -1.28 1.26
CA TRP A 53 -7.90 -2.09 0.67
C TRP A 53 -8.03 -3.48 1.31
N ASN A 54 -6.90 -4.17 1.55
CA ASN A 54 -6.86 -5.43 2.29
C ASN A 54 -7.53 -5.33 3.67
N ARG A 55 -7.47 -4.15 4.32
CA ARG A 55 -8.09 -3.89 5.63
C ARG A 55 -9.55 -3.46 5.54
N SER A 56 -9.95 -2.76 4.46
CA SER A 56 -11.25 -2.06 4.40
C SER A 56 -12.31 -2.71 3.51
N GLY A 57 -11.94 -3.53 2.52
CA GLY A 57 -12.92 -4.01 1.52
C GLY A 57 -12.51 -5.18 0.63
N ALA A 58 -11.36 -5.81 0.85
CA ALA A 58 -10.97 -6.99 0.07
C ALA A 58 -11.81 -8.22 0.45
N ALA A 59 -12.35 -8.93 -0.55
CA ALA A 59 -13.00 -10.22 -0.32
C ALA A 59 -11.96 -11.31 -0.02
N ARG A 60 -10.80 -11.23 -0.68
CA ARG A 60 -9.62 -12.05 -0.40
C ARG A 60 -8.39 -11.14 -0.37
N PRO A 61 -7.82 -10.84 0.80
CA PRO A 61 -6.64 -9.99 0.89
C PRO A 61 -5.51 -10.48 -0.02
N CYS A 62 -4.91 -9.56 -0.77
CA CYS A 62 -3.74 -9.86 -1.57
C CYS A 62 -2.48 -9.97 -0.71
N ARG A 63 -1.53 -10.80 -1.12
CA ARG A 63 -0.19 -10.84 -0.53
C ARG A 63 0.71 -9.85 -1.27
N ILE A 64 1.32 -8.93 -0.54
CA ILE A 64 2.24 -7.93 -1.12
C ILE A 64 3.68 -8.32 -0.79
N ILE A 65 4.53 -8.36 -1.80
CA ILE A 65 5.98 -8.52 -1.68
C ILE A 65 6.61 -7.20 -2.10
N ALA A 66 7.09 -6.43 -1.13
CA ALA A 66 7.75 -5.14 -1.37
C ALA A 66 9.26 -5.34 -1.52
N LEU A 67 9.83 -4.86 -2.63
CA LEU A 67 11.26 -4.92 -2.92
C LEU A 67 11.77 -3.53 -3.27
N ASP A 68 12.83 -3.08 -2.60
CA ASP A 68 13.54 -1.85 -2.95
C ASP A 68 15.05 -2.07 -2.80
N ASN A 69 15.85 -1.35 -3.60
CA ASN A 69 17.30 -1.32 -3.49
C ASN A 69 17.83 -0.07 -2.79
N PHE A 70 16.93 0.85 -2.40
CA PHE A 70 17.17 2.08 -1.67
C PHE A 70 18.14 3.06 -2.34
N LYS A 71 18.28 3.00 -3.68
CA LYS A 71 19.05 4.03 -4.41
C LYS A 71 18.44 5.43 -4.26
N THR A 72 17.10 5.50 -4.24
CA THR A 72 16.32 6.73 -4.04
C THR A 72 15.12 6.54 -3.13
N GLY A 73 14.72 5.30 -2.85
CA GLY A 73 13.66 4.97 -1.92
C GLY A 73 14.08 5.27 -0.47
N LEU A 74 13.12 5.74 0.33
CA LEU A 74 13.33 6.02 1.75
C LEU A 74 12.73 4.86 2.57
N PRO A 75 13.54 4.06 3.29
CA PRO A 75 13.04 2.93 4.09
C PRO A 75 11.92 3.33 5.05
N GLU A 76 11.98 4.54 5.60
CA GLU A 76 11.04 5.08 6.58
C GLU A 76 9.60 5.15 6.03
N ARG A 77 9.42 5.21 4.71
CA ARG A 77 8.10 5.22 4.07
C ARG A 77 7.30 3.93 4.27
N LEU A 78 7.94 2.82 4.61
CA LEU A 78 7.30 1.52 4.83
C LEU A 78 7.73 0.85 6.15
N ALA A 79 8.46 1.57 7.02
CA ALA A 79 9.10 0.99 8.21
C ALA A 79 8.14 0.65 9.37
N HIS A 80 6.85 0.94 9.24
CA HIS A 80 5.81 0.70 10.24
C HIS A 80 5.06 -0.64 10.05
N TYR A 81 5.62 -1.56 9.27
CA TYR A 81 5.06 -2.89 8.99
C TYR A 81 5.97 -4.02 9.48
#